data_AF-A0A6N8AGI2-F1
#
_entry.id   AF-A0A6N8AGI2-F1
#
_cell.length_a   1.000
_cell.length_b   1.000
_cell.length_c   1.000
_cell.angle_alpha   90.00
_cell.angle_beta   90.00
_cell.angle_gamma   90.00
#
_symmetry.space_group_name_H-M   'P 1'
#
loop_
_entity.id
_entity.type
_entity.pdbx_description
1 polymer ?
#
loop_
_entity_poly.entity_id
_entity_poly.type
_entity_poly.pdbx_seq_one_letter_code
_entity_poly.pdbx_strand_id
1 'polypeptide(L)'
;MGYTFEIPDFLTATLGFAVYLLGAEINARVATLRSFNIPEPVTGGLLASLVVLLLYLLFGVELSFELNTRDFLLVLFFAGIGLNARLSDLIAGGKPLLILLLLTLVTIVFQNLIGAAGALFFGYPAQSGV
;
A
#
# COMPACT_ATOMS: atom_id res chain seq x y z
N MET A 1 10.18 -19.28 -20.88
CA MET A 1 11.02 -18.08 -20.68
C MET A 1 10.11 -16.89 -20.89
N GLY A 2 9.60 -16.30 -19.81
CA GLY A 2 8.84 -15.05 -19.91
C GLY A 2 9.82 -13.93 -20.24
N TYR A 3 9.42 -13.02 -21.12
CA TYR A 3 10.16 -11.78 -21.32
C TYR A 3 9.73 -10.80 -20.24
N THR A 4 10.66 -10.35 -19.41
CA THR A 4 10.43 -9.27 -18.45
C THR A 4 10.47 -7.94 -19.19
N PHE A 5 9.36 -7.21 -19.20
CA PHE A 5 9.28 -5.87 -19.74
C PHE A 5 9.39 -4.87 -18.59
N GLU A 6 10.48 -4.12 -18.58
CA GLU A 6 10.67 -3.00 -17.67
C GLU A 6 9.88 -1.78 -18.17
N ILE A 7 8.99 -1.29 -17.32
CA ILE A 7 8.21 -0.07 -17.56
C ILE A 7 9.00 1.12 -17.00
N PRO A 8 9.39 2.10 -17.86
CA PRO A 8 10.20 3.24 -17.44
C PRO A 8 9.54 4.08 -16.35
N ASP A 9 10.35 4.70 -15.49
CA ASP A 9 9.89 5.40 -14.28
C ASP A 9 8.76 6.42 -14.51
N PHE A 10 8.88 7.27 -15.55
CA PHE A 10 7.84 8.25 -15.88
C PHE A 10 6.50 7.60 -16.24
N LEU A 11 6.55 6.50 -16.99
CA LEU A 11 5.36 5.74 -17.36
C LEU A 11 4.78 5.02 -16.14
N THR A 12 5.62 4.44 -15.28
CA THR A 12 5.19 3.84 -14.01
C THR A 12 4.45 4.84 -13.13
N ALA A 13 5.00 6.04 -12.95
CA ALA A 13 4.35 7.09 -12.17
C ALA A 13 3.00 7.49 -12.78
N THR A 14 2.95 7.67 -14.10
CA THR A 14 1.73 8.00 -14.83
C THR A 14 0.66 6.90 -14.68
N LEU A 15 1.06 5.63 -14.80
CA LEU A 15 0.18 4.49 -14.56
C LEU A 15 -0.29 4.46 -13.11
N GLY A 16 0.57 4.76 -12.14
CA GLY A 16 0.19 4.88 -10.73
C GLY A 16 -0.93 5.90 -10.51
N PHE A 17 -0.83 7.08 -11.13
CA PHE A 17 -1.91 8.09 -11.10
C PHE A 17 -3.17 7.63 -11.82
N ALA A 18 -3.04 6.98 -12.99
CA ALA A 18 -4.20 6.45 -13.72
C ALA A 18 -4.94 5.36 -12.91
N VAL A 19 -4.19 4.47 -12.26
CA VAL A 19 -4.72 3.43 -11.37
C VAL A 19 -5.43 4.04 -10.17
N TYR A 20 -4.86 5.08 -9.56
CA TYR A 20 -5.52 5.83 -8.49
C TYR A 20 -6.85 6.44 -8.94
N LEU A 21 -6.85 7.16 -10.08
CA LEU A 21 -8.07 7.80 -10.61
C LEU A 21 -9.15 6.77 -10.95
N LEU A 22 -8.76 5.63 -11.50
CA LEU A 22 -9.66 4.52 -11.75
C LEU A 22 -10.24 3.97 -10.44
N GLY A 23 -9.43 3.81 -9.40
CA GLY A 23 -9.89 3.42 -8.07
C GLY A 23 -10.88 4.43 -7.47
N ALA A 24 -10.63 5.72 -7.65
CA ALA A 24 -11.51 6.79 -7.21
C ALA A 24 -12.88 6.74 -7.91
N GLU A 25 -12.89 6.53 -9.22
CA GLU A 25 -14.11 6.40 -10.01
C GLU A 25 -14.95 5.17 -9.59
N ILE A 26 -14.29 4.03 -9.35
CA ILE A 26 -14.95 2.82 -8.87
C ILE A 26 -15.54 3.05 -7.48
N ASN A 27 -14.77 3.59 -6.55
CA ASN A 27 -15.22 3.87 -5.19
C ASN A 27 -16.41 4.83 -5.15
N ALA A 28 -16.43 5.84 -6.02
CA ALA A 28 -17.55 6.78 -6.12
C ALA A 28 -18.85 6.09 -6.55
N ARG A 29 -18.77 5.07 -7.41
CA ARG A 29 -19.92 4.34 -7.96
C ARG A 29 -20.39 3.19 -7.08
N VAL A 30 -19.49 2.52 -6.35
CA VAL A 30 -19.81 1.33 -5.55
C VAL A 30 -20.08 1.73 -4.10
N ALA A 31 -21.36 1.70 -3.70
CA ALA A 31 -21.80 2.10 -2.36
C ALA A 31 -21.10 1.32 -1.24
N THR A 32 -20.84 0.02 -1.45
CA THR A 32 -20.14 -0.83 -0.48
C THR A 32 -18.72 -0.33 -0.21
N LEU A 33 -17.93 -0.06 -1.25
CA LEU A 33 -16.54 0.42 -1.12
C LEU A 33 -16.49 1.77 -0.41
N ARG A 34 -17.43 2.67 -0.74
CA ARG A 34 -17.60 3.95 -0.06
C ARG A 34 -17.99 3.78 1.41
N SER A 35 -18.92 2.88 1.72
CA SER A 35 -19.39 2.65 3.10
C SER A 35 -18.30 2.09 4.01
N PHE A 36 -17.39 1.29 3.46
CA PHE A 36 -16.22 0.76 4.18
C PHE A 36 -15.00 1.69 4.13
N ASN A 37 -15.09 2.85 3.48
CA ASN A 37 -13.98 3.80 3.29
C ASN A 37 -12.73 3.11 2.72
N ILE A 38 -12.91 2.22 1.74
CA ILE A 38 -11.79 1.55 1.08
C ILE A 38 -10.95 2.61 0.36
N PRO A 39 -9.63 2.71 0.60
CA PRO A 39 -8.80 3.69 -0.10
C PRO A 39 -8.79 3.47 -1.61
N GLU A 40 -8.81 4.56 -2.38
CA GLU A 40 -8.78 4.54 -3.85
C GLU A 40 -7.56 3.80 -4.41
N PRO A 41 -6.33 3.96 -3.86
CA PRO A 41 -5.18 3.20 -4.32
C PRO A 41 -5.34 1.69 -4.16
N VAL A 42 -6.12 1.22 -3.18
CA VAL A 42 -6.33 -0.22 -2.94
C VAL A 42 -7.26 -0.79 -4.01
N THR A 43 -8.40 -0.13 -4.26
CA THR A 43 -9.36 -0.55 -5.28
C THR A 43 -8.72 -0.57 -6.67
N GLY A 44 -8.06 0.54 -7.05
CA GLY A 44 -7.37 0.63 -8.33
C GLY A 44 -6.22 -0.38 -8.44
N GLY A 45 -5.39 -0.45 -7.40
CA GLY A 45 -4.22 -1.34 -7.35
C GLY A 45 -4.57 -2.82 -7.45
N LEU A 46 -5.65 -3.25 -6.77
CA LEU A 46 -6.15 -4.63 -6.89
C LEU A 46 -6.66 -4.95 -8.29
N LEU A 47 -7.35 -4.01 -8.94
CA LEU A 47 -7.77 -4.23 -10.33
C LEU A 47 -6.55 -4.33 -11.26
N ALA A 48 -5.59 -3.41 -11.11
CA ALA A 48 -4.37 -3.42 -11.91
C ALA A 48 -3.55 -4.70 -11.71
N SER A 49 -3.40 -5.18 -10.47
CA SER A 49 -2.66 -6.41 -10.19
C SER A 49 -3.34 -7.65 -10.79
N LEU A 50 -4.68 -7.71 -10.80
CA LEU A 50 -5.42 -8.77 -11.50
C LEU A 50 -5.19 -8.73 -13.01
N VAL A 51 -5.14 -7.54 -13.62
CA VAL A 51 -4.82 -7.39 -15.04
C VAL A 51 -3.40 -7.86 -15.34
N VAL A 52 -2.41 -7.46 -14.53
CA VAL A 52 -1.01 -7.90 -14.68
C VAL A 52 -0.90 -9.42 -14.48
N LEU A 53 -1.62 -9.98 -13.51
CA LEU A 53 -1.68 -11.42 -13.28
C LEU A 53 -2.26 -12.17 -14.50
N LEU A 54 -3.34 -11.65 -15.09
CA LEU A 54 -3.92 -12.25 -16.30
C LEU A 54 -2.95 -12.18 -17.49
N LEU A 55 -2.22 -11.07 -17.64
CA LEU A 55 -1.18 -10.96 -18.67
C LEU A 55 -0.08 -12.02 -18.49
N TYR A 56 0.35 -12.24 -17.25
CA TYR A 56 1.33 -13.26 -16.92
C TYR A 56 0.79 -14.67 -17.21
N LEU A 57 -0.42 -15.01 -16.74
CA LEU A 57 -0.97 -16.36 -16.89
C LEU A 57 -1.31 -16.72 -18.35
N LEU A 58 -1.79 -15.75 -19.15
CA LEU A 58 -2.25 -16.00 -20.52
C LEU A 58 -1.12 -15.87 -21.56
N PHE A 59 -0.19 -14.94 -21.35
CA PHE A 59 0.82 -14.59 -22.36
C PHE A 59 2.26 -14.81 -21.87
N GLY A 60 2.47 -15.16 -20.59
CA GLY A 60 3.80 -15.29 -20.01
C GLY A 60 4.56 -13.96 -19.94
N VAL A 61 3.84 -12.83 -20.00
CA VAL A 61 4.41 -11.48 -19.95
C VAL A 61 4.62 -11.10 -18.49
N GLU A 62 5.87 -10.84 -18.13
CA GLU A 62 6.23 -10.34 -16.81
C GLU A 62 6.49 -8.85 -16.91
N LEU A 63 5.79 -8.04 -16.10
CA LEU A 63 5.98 -6.60 -16.06
C LEU A 63 6.74 -6.25 -14.79
N SER A 64 7.82 -5.49 -14.96
CA SER A 64 8.54 -4.85 -13.87
C SER A 64 8.43 -3.33 -14.04
N PHE A 65 8.49 -2.61 -12.92
CA PHE A 65 8.19 -1.18 -12.88
C PHE A 65 9.32 -0.46 -12.16
N GLU A 66 9.89 0.57 -12.77
CA GLU A 66 10.85 1.45 -12.09
C GLU A 66 10.12 2.34 -11.07
N LEU A 67 10.66 2.44 -9.84
CA LEU A 67 9.99 3.07 -8.69
C LEU A 67 10.74 4.28 -8.12
N ASN A 68 11.66 4.87 -8.88
CA ASN A 68 12.49 6.01 -8.42
C ASN A 68 11.62 7.21 -8.07
N THR A 69 10.61 7.52 -8.90
CA THR A 69 9.65 8.60 -8.62
C THR A 69 8.84 8.32 -7.36
N ARG A 70 8.42 7.06 -7.11
CA ARG A 70 7.72 6.69 -5.85
C ARG A 70 8.59 7.01 -4.64
N ASP A 71 9.87 6.61 -4.69
CA ASP A 71 10.79 6.79 -3.57
C ASP A 71 11.06 8.27 -3.30
N PHE A 72 11.24 9.07 -4.35
CA PHE A 72 11.34 10.52 -4.24
C PHE A 72 10.08 11.15 -3.63
N LEU A 73 8.88 10.74 -4.09
CA LEU A 73 7.62 11.24 -3.56
C LEU A 73 7.40 10.83 -2.10
N LEU A 74 7.84 9.65 -1.68
CA LEU A 74 7.81 9.22 -0.29
C LEU A 74 8.71 10.10 0.59
N VAL A 75 9.93 10.42 0.14
CA VAL A 75 10.82 11.34 0.85
C VAL A 75 10.17 12.72 0.98
N LEU A 76 9.61 13.25 -0.11
CA LEU A 76 8.92 14.54 -0.10
C LEU A 76 7.70 14.52 0.84
N PHE A 77 6.91 13.45 0.83
CA PHE A 77 5.74 13.26 1.69
C PHE A 77 6.13 13.22 3.16
N PHE A 78 7.10 12.38 3.55
CA PHE A 78 7.53 12.27 4.94
C PHE A 78 8.23 13.53 5.44
N ALA A 79 9.05 14.17 4.59
CA ALA A 79 9.63 15.47 4.92
C ALA A 79 8.54 16.54 5.09
N GLY A 80 7.53 16.56 4.22
CA GLY A 80 6.41 17.50 4.27
C GLY A 80 5.55 17.32 5.52
N ILE A 81 5.17 16.09 5.87
CA ILE A 81 4.44 15.79 7.12
C ILE A 81 5.31 16.16 8.33
N GLY A 82 6.59 15.81 8.31
CA GLY A 82 7.53 16.11 9.38
C GLY A 82 7.70 17.61 9.65
N LEU A 83 7.83 18.42 8.59
CA LEU A 83 7.90 19.88 8.69
C LEU A 83 6.61 20.51 9.22
N ASN A 84 5.45 19.92 8.91
CA ASN A 84 4.15 20.39 9.40
C ASN A 84 3.80 19.85 10.80
N ALA A 85 4.54 18.86 11.31
CA ALA A 85 4.29 18.29 12.63
C ALA A 85 4.67 19.28 13.73
N ARG A 86 3.69 19.69 14.53
CA ARG A 86 3.91 20.58 15.67
C ARG A 86 4.12 19.75 16.93
N LEU A 87 5.28 19.90 17.56
CA LEU A 87 5.58 19.23 18.83
C LEU A 87 4.57 19.63 19.93
N SER A 88 4.01 20.84 19.84
CA SER A 88 2.92 21.30 20.72
C SER A 88 1.69 20.41 20.65
N ASP A 89 1.32 19.91 19.46
CA ASP A 89 0.12 19.11 19.25
C ASP A 89 0.32 17.70 19.82
N LEU A 90 1.54 17.17 19.71
CA LEU A 90 1.95 15.91 20.35
C LEU A 90 1.85 16.00 21.88
N ILE A 91 2.33 17.10 22.47
CA ILE A 91 2.24 17.34 23.90
C ILE A 91 0.76 17.52 24.32
N ALA A 92 -0.02 18.28 23.54
CA ALA A 92 -1.44 18.50 23.80
C ALA A 92 -2.27 17.22 23.75
N GLY A 93 -1.89 16.25 22.91
CA GLY A 93 -2.51 14.92 22.86
C GLY A 93 -2.38 14.12 24.15
N GLY A 94 -1.37 14.41 24.98
CA GLY A 94 -1.25 13.97 26.37
C GLY A 94 -1.42 12.46 26.59
N LYS A 95 -2.10 12.11 27.70
CA LYS A 95 -2.30 10.72 28.13
C LYS A 95 -3.10 9.87 27.12
N PRO A 96 -4.20 10.35 26.51
CA PRO A 96 -4.92 9.58 25.49
C PRO A 96 -4.05 9.20 24.29
N LEU A 97 -3.23 10.12 23.80
CA LEU A 97 -2.33 9.87 22.68
C LEU A 97 -1.27 8.82 23.02
N LEU A 98 -0.68 8.89 24.23
CA LEU A 98 0.27 7.88 24.71
C LEU A 98 -0.37 6.49 24.84
N ILE A 99 -1.60 6.41 25.36
CA ILE A 99 -2.33 5.14 25.46
C ILE A 99 -2.60 4.59 24.06
N LEU A 100 -3.08 5.42 23.12
CA LEU A 100 -3.33 5.00 21.75
C LEU A 100 -2.05 4.49 21.08
N LEU A 101 -0.93 5.20 21.26
CA LEU A 101 0.37 4.79 20.74
C LEU A 101 0.79 3.43 21.28
N LEU A 102 0.72 3.22 22.60
CA LEU A 102 1.05 1.94 23.22
C LEU A 102 0.15 0.81 22.73
N LEU A 103 -1.17 1.03 22.68
CA LEU A 103 -2.12 0.05 22.16
C LEU A 103 -1.83 -0.29 20.69
N THR A 104 -1.49 0.71 19.89
CA THR A 104 -1.14 0.53 18.47
C THR A 104 0.12 -0.32 18.33
N LEU A 105 1.19 0.01 19.07
CA LEU A 105 2.44 -0.76 19.05
C LEU A 105 2.24 -2.21 19.50
N VAL A 106 1.48 -2.43 20.57
CA VAL A 106 1.15 -3.78 21.06
C VAL A 106 0.35 -4.55 20.00
N THR A 107 -0.63 -3.90 19.36
CA THR A 107 -1.45 -4.53 18.32
C THR A 107 -0.61 -4.87 17.08
N ILE A 108 0.33 -4.02 16.69
CA ILE A 108 1.29 -4.30 15.60
C ILE A 108 2.12 -5.54 15.92
N VAL A 109 2.61 -5.67 17.16
CA VAL A 109 3.37 -6.86 17.57
C VAL A 109 2.51 -8.12 17.47
N PHE A 110 1.28 -8.09 17.97
CA PHE A 110 0.36 -9.22 17.85
C PHE A 110 0.00 -9.52 16.40
N GLN A 111 -0.28 -8.51 15.58
CA GLN A 111 -0.53 -8.65 14.15
C GLN A 111 0.64 -9.38 13.48
N ASN A 112 1.87 -8.96 13.77
CA ASN A 112 3.05 -9.56 13.17
C ASN A 112 3.24 -11.02 13.62
N LEU A 113 3.03 -11.31 14.90
CA LEU A 113 3.13 -12.67 15.43
C LEU A 113 2.06 -13.59 14.85
N ILE A 114 0.81 -13.14 14.78
CA ILE A 114 -0.31 -13.91 14.22
C ILE A 114 -0.08 -14.15 12.72
N GLY A 115 0.33 -13.11 11.98
CA GLY A 115 0.63 -13.22 10.56
C GLY A 115 1.77 -14.19 10.28
N ALA A 116 2.91 -14.02 10.96
CA ALA A 116 4.06 -14.91 10.83
C ALA A 116 3.74 -16.35 11.23
N ALA A 117 3.01 -16.56 12.33
CA ALA A 117 2.54 -17.89 12.73
C ALA A 117 1.65 -18.50 11.66
N GLY A 118 0.70 -17.73 11.12
CA GLY A 118 -0.15 -18.14 10.00
C GLY A 118 0.67 -18.60 8.79
N ALA A 119 1.63 -17.80 8.33
CA ALA A 119 2.50 -18.17 7.21
C ALA A 119 3.24 -19.50 7.47
N LEU A 120 3.81 -19.67 8.66
CA LEU A 120 4.49 -20.90 9.05
C LEU A 120 3.55 -22.12 9.08
N PHE A 121 2.31 -21.97 9.57
CA PHE A 121 1.30 -23.04 9.56
C PHE A 121 0.93 -23.49 8.15
N PHE A 122 0.93 -22.58 7.18
CA PHE A 122 0.70 -22.88 5.76
C PHE A 122 1.97 -23.30 5.01
N GLY A 123 3.11 -23.44 5.69
CA GLY A 123 4.38 -23.88 5.10
C GLY A 123 5.14 -22.78 4.35
N TYR A 124 4.78 -21.52 4.54
CA TYR A 124 5.47 -20.36 3.95
C TYR A 124 6.52 -19.76 4.88
N PRO A 125 7.50 -18.99 4.35
CA PRO A 125 8.40 -18.19 5.17
C PRO A 125 7.64 -17.20 6.05
N ALA A 126 8.14 -16.94 7.27
CA ALA A 126 7.48 -16.05 8.23
C ALA A 126 7.22 -14.65 7.67
N GLN A 127 8.11 -14.14 6.81
CA GLN A 127 8.01 -12.82 6.18
C GLN A 127 6.84 -12.69 5.19
N SER A 128 6.20 -13.81 4.81
CA SER A 128 5.02 -13.79 3.95
C SER A 128 3.74 -13.47 4.71
N GLY A 129 3.76 -13.57 6.04
CA GLY A 129 2.60 -13.34 6.90
C GLY A 129 2.41 -11.91 7.37
N VAL A 130 3.45 -11.08 7.24
CA VAL A 130 3.57 -9.66 7.59
C VAL A 130 4.96 -9.16 7.23
#